data_AF-A0A522RRB3-F1
#
_entry.id   AF-A0A522RRB3-F1
#
_cell.length_a   1.000
_cell.length_b   1.000
_cell.length_c   1.000
_cell.angle_alpha   90.00
_cell.angle_beta   90.00
_cell.angle_gamma   90.00
#
_symmetry.space_group_name_H-M   'P 1'
#
loop_
_entity.id
_entity.type
_entity.pdbx_description
1 polymer ?
#
loop_
_entity_poly.entity_id
_entity_poly.type
_entity_poly.pdbx_seq_one_letter_code
_entity_poly.pdbx_strand_id
1 'polypeptide(L)'
;MSKSPAKPAAGASDTSPVAQFEQSLSELEALVARMEGGELSLDESLRSFERGIALFRGCQTALEQAEARVKLLLDPEHPESAKPFAQDEEP
;
A
#
# COMPACT_ATOMS: atom_id res chain seq x y z
N MET A 1 -34.48 25.02 20.92
CA MET A 1 -34.74 24.00 19.88
C MET A 1 -33.43 23.71 19.19
N SER A 2 -32.94 22.48 19.40
CA SER A 2 -31.67 21.95 18.92
C SER A 2 -31.61 21.88 17.40
N LYS A 3 -30.47 22.26 16.81
CA LYS A 3 -29.96 21.59 15.61
C LYS A 3 -28.46 21.40 15.77
N SER A 4 -28.08 20.13 15.92
CA SER A 4 -26.72 19.60 16.02
C SER A 4 -25.86 19.95 14.81
N PRO A 5 -24.51 19.94 14.97
CA PRO A 5 -23.59 20.10 13.86
C PRO A 5 -23.60 18.85 12.97
N ALA A 6 -23.52 19.07 11.65
CA ALA A 6 -23.34 18.01 10.67
C ALA A 6 -21.94 17.41 10.83
N LYS A 7 -21.90 16.12 11.19
CA LYS A 7 -20.72 15.26 11.13
C LYS A 7 -20.28 15.15 9.67
N PRO A 8 -19.02 15.46 9.30
CA PRO A 8 -18.57 15.19 7.94
C PRO A 8 -18.59 13.67 7.75
N ALA A 9 -19.27 13.24 6.70
CA ALA A 9 -19.39 11.85 6.31
C ALA A 9 -18.02 11.27 6.00
N ALA A 10 -17.85 10.00 6.35
CA ALA A 10 -16.71 9.16 6.04
C ALA A 10 -16.28 9.33 4.58
N GLY A 11 -15.00 9.65 4.37
CA GLY A 11 -14.41 9.93 3.08
C GLY A 11 -14.60 8.77 2.11
N ALA A 12 -15.00 9.11 0.88
CA ALA A 12 -15.06 8.18 -0.22
C ALA A 12 -13.71 7.47 -0.36
N SER A 13 -13.74 6.14 -0.34
CA SER A 13 -12.60 5.28 -0.61
C SER A 13 -12.15 5.51 -2.06
N ASP A 14 -11.13 6.33 -2.23
CA ASP A 14 -10.41 6.43 -3.49
C ASP A 14 -9.84 5.04 -3.79
N THR A 15 -10.33 4.39 -4.85
CA THR A 15 -9.90 3.04 -5.23
C THR A 15 -8.66 3.06 -6.10
N SER A 16 -7.95 4.19 -6.18
CA SER A 16 -6.73 4.28 -6.98
C SER A 16 -5.62 3.37 -6.43
N PRO A 17 -4.69 2.93 -7.30
CA PRO A 17 -3.50 2.19 -6.86
C PRO A 17 -2.71 2.93 -5.77
N VAL A 18 -2.67 4.27 -5.82
CA VAL A 18 -1.99 5.09 -4.82
C VAL A 18 -2.65 4.95 -3.45
N ALA A 19 -3.97 5.08 -3.38
CA ALA A 19 -4.70 4.91 -2.12
C ALA A 19 -4.58 3.48 -1.56
N GLN A 20 -4.56 2.45 -2.43
CA GLN A 20 -4.33 1.06 -2.03
C GLN A 20 -2.92 0.86 -1.46
N PHE A 21 -1.91 1.48 -2.06
CA PHE A 21 -0.53 1.45 -1.58
C PHE A 21 -0.42 2.10 -0.19
N GLU A 22 -0.90 3.34 -0.04
CA GLU A 22 -0.82 4.08 1.23
C GLU A 22 -1.53 3.33 2.37
N GLN A 23 -2.71 2.76 2.09
CA GLN A 23 -3.44 1.97 3.06
C GLN A 23 -2.68 0.70 3.46
N SER A 24 -2.17 -0.05 2.48
CA SER A 24 -1.46 -1.31 2.72
C SER A 24 -0.16 -1.07 3.49
N LEU A 25 0.56 0.00 3.14
CA LEU A 25 1.80 0.40 3.80
C LEU A 25 1.54 0.82 5.25
N SER A 26 0.54 1.67 5.49
CA SER A 26 0.20 2.13 6.84
C SER A 26 -0.21 0.96 7.75
N GLU A 27 -0.99 0.01 7.24
CA GLU A 27 -1.35 -1.19 8.01
C GLU A 27 -0.14 -2.08 8.27
N LEU A 28 0.78 -2.20 7.31
CA LEU A 28 2.00 -2.99 7.45
C LEU A 28 2.93 -2.41 8.53
N GLU A 29 3.13 -1.09 8.53
CA GLU A 29 3.92 -0.37 9.54
C GLU A 29 3.35 -0.59 10.95
N ALA A 30 2.03 -0.45 11.09
CA ALA A 30 1.35 -0.68 12.38
C ALA A 30 1.50 -2.14 12.84
N LEU A 31 1.41 -3.10 11.91
CA LEU A 31 1.58 -4.52 12.20
C LEU A 31 3.02 -4.83 12.63
N VAL A 32 4.03 -4.30 11.94
CA VAL A 32 5.44 -4.45 12.30
C VAL A 32 5.70 -3.87 13.69
N ALA A 33 5.23 -2.65 13.97
CA ALA A 33 5.38 -2.04 15.29
C ALA A 33 4.76 -2.90 16.42
N ARG A 34 3.63 -3.56 16.14
CA ARG A 34 3.03 -4.52 17.08
C ARG A 34 3.89 -5.78 17.27
N MET A 35 4.47 -6.31 16.19
CA MET A 35 5.34 -7.48 16.25
C MET A 35 6.63 -7.21 17.02
N GLU A 36 7.21 -6.01 16.86
CA GLU A 36 8.40 -5.57 17.59
C GLU A 36 8.14 -5.35 19.09
N GLY A 37 6.89 -5.14 19.49
CA GLY A 37 6.49 -4.99 20.89
C GLY A 37 6.65 -6.25 21.75
N GLY A 38 6.78 -7.43 21.14
CA GLY A 38 7.16 -8.67 21.84
C GLY A 38 6.10 -9.32 22.74
N GLU A 39 4.87 -8.78 22.80
CA GLU A 39 3.78 -9.32 23.64
C GLU A 39 2.89 -10.36 22.92
N LEU A 40 3.20 -10.70 21.67
CA LEU A 40 2.41 -11.64 20.88
C LEU A 40 2.69 -13.09 21.28
N SER A 41 1.62 -13.88 21.41
CA SER A 41 1.76 -15.34 21.42
C SER A 41 2.27 -15.87 20.07
N LEU A 42 2.70 -17.13 20.03
CA LEU A 42 3.16 -17.77 18.78
C LEU A 42 2.09 -17.77 17.69
N ASP A 43 0.84 -18.09 18.04
CA ASP A 43 -0.28 -18.11 17.09
C ASP A 43 -0.57 -16.71 16.54
N GLU A 44 -0.56 -15.69 17.40
CA GLU A 44 -0.73 -14.30 16.96
C GLU A 44 0.44 -13.80 16.10
N SER A 45 1.67 -14.25 16.40
CA SER A 45 2.85 -13.92 15.62
C SER A 45 2.77 -14.50 14.21
N LEU A 46 2.31 -15.76 14.07
CA LEU A 46 2.09 -16.39 12.77
C LEU A 46 1.01 -15.68 11.96
N ARG A 47 -0.15 -15.36 12.59
CA ARG A 47 -1.21 -14.59 11.92
C ARG A 47 -0.74 -13.21 11.48
N SER A 48 0.04 -12.54 12.33
CA SER A 48 0.60 -11.22 12.01
C SER A 48 1.56 -11.32 10.82
N PHE A 49 2.41 -12.34 10.79
CA PHE A 49 3.30 -12.60 9.66
C PHE A 49 2.53 -12.86 8.35
N GLU A 50 1.53 -13.73 8.37
CA GLU A 50 0.69 -14.00 7.19
C GLU A 50 -0.01 -12.73 6.68
N ARG A 51 -0.54 -11.92 7.59
CA ARG A 51 -1.14 -10.62 7.24
C ARG A 51 -0.09 -9.67 6.66
N GLY A 52 1.10 -9.60 7.25
CA GLY A 52 2.20 -8.79 6.75
C GLY A 52 2.60 -9.15 5.32
N ILE A 53 2.67 -10.45 5.00
CA ILE A 53 2.93 -10.92 3.63
C ILE A 53 1.82 -10.50 2.67
N ALA A 54 0.55 -10.59 3.08
CA ALA A 54 -0.57 -10.15 2.25
C ALA A 54 -0.53 -8.64 1.96
N LEU A 55 -0.22 -7.82 2.99
CA LEU A 55 -0.07 -6.37 2.86
C LEU A 55 1.10 -5.99 1.94
N PHE A 56 2.25 -6.63 2.14
CA PHE A 56 3.42 -6.43 1.30
C PHE A 56 3.13 -6.72 -0.18
N ARG A 57 2.46 -7.84 -0.47
CA ARG A 57 2.03 -8.16 -1.84
C ARG A 57 1.07 -7.11 -2.40
N GLY A 58 0.15 -6.60 -1.58
CA GLY A 58 -0.72 -5.49 -1.95
C GLY A 58 0.07 -4.25 -2.37
N CYS A 59 1.08 -3.87 -1.59
CA CYS A 59 1.98 -2.76 -1.95
C CYS A 59 2.68 -3.00 -3.28
N GLN A 60 3.25 -4.18 -3.50
CA GLN A 60 3.93 -4.52 -4.77
C GLN A 60 2.97 -4.41 -5.95
N THR A 61 1.78 -4.99 -5.86
CA THR A 61 0.76 -4.92 -6.91
C THR A 61 0.32 -3.48 -7.20
N ALA A 62 0.19 -2.63 -6.19
CA ALA A 62 -0.14 -1.23 -6.39
C ALA A 62 0.98 -0.45 -7.11
N LEU A 63 2.24 -0.73 -6.77
CA LEU A 63 3.40 -0.16 -7.46
C LEU A 63 3.50 -0.62 -8.92
N GLU A 64 3.28 -1.91 -9.19
CA GLU A 64 3.26 -2.46 -10.55
C GLU A 64 2.18 -1.78 -11.42
N GLN A 65 0.98 -1.57 -10.86
CA GLN A 65 -0.09 -0.86 -11.56
C GLN A 65 0.26 0.60 -11.84
N ALA A 66 0.89 1.28 -10.87
CA ALA A 66 1.35 2.65 -11.04
C ALA A 66 2.44 2.74 -12.13
N GLU A 67 3.41 1.82 -12.12
CA GLU A 67 4.46 1.72 -13.13
C GLU A 67 3.86 1.49 -14.52
N ALA A 68 2.96 0.51 -14.67
CA ALA A 68 2.30 0.23 -15.95
C ALA A 68 1.55 1.46 -16.49
N ARG A 69 0.89 2.22 -15.61
CA ARG A 69 0.24 3.47 -15.98
C ARG A 69 1.24 4.52 -16.47
N VAL A 70 2.39 4.66 -15.81
CA VAL A 70 3.45 5.58 -16.24
C VAL A 70 4.00 5.18 -17.61
N LYS A 71 4.25 3.87 -17.85
CA LYS A 71 4.73 3.37 -19.15
C LYS A 71 3.79 3.74 -20.29
N LEU A 72 2.49 3.51 -20.10
CA LEU A 72 1.46 3.89 -21.07
C LEU A 72 1.37 5.40 -21.32
N LEU A 73 1.68 6.22 -20.32
CA LEU A 73 1.68 7.69 -20.48
C LEU A 73 2.94 8.21 -21.18
N LEU A 74 4.08 7.52 -21.05
CA LEU A 74 5.34 7.91 -21.68
C LEU A 74 5.38 7.55 -23.16
N ASP A 75 5.01 6.31 -23.51
CA ASP A 75 4.93 5.84 -24.89
C ASP A 75 3.74 4.89 -25.03
N PRO A 76 2.56 5.37 -25.47
CA PRO A 76 1.38 4.54 -25.64
C PRO A 76 1.52 3.47 -26.73
N GLU A 77 2.41 3.68 -27.72
CA GLU A 77 2.57 2.76 -28.86
C GLU A 77 3.59 1.66 -28.54
N HIS A 78 4.59 1.96 -27.71
CA HIS A 78 5.64 1.00 -27.28
C HIS A 78 5.89 1.05 -25.76
N PRO A 79 4.89 0.74 -24.91
CA PRO A 79 5.03 0.83 -23.45
C PRO A 79 6.08 -0.12 -22.88
N GLU A 80 6.38 -1.23 -23.56
CA GLU A 80 7.45 -2.18 -23.20
C GLU A 80 8.87 -1.62 -23.39
N SER A 81 9.02 -0.54 -24.17
CA SER A 81 10.32 0.12 -24.36
C SER A 81 10.77 0.94 -23.15
N ALA A 82 9.87 1.15 -22.19
CA ALA A 82 10.15 1.89 -20.97
C ALA A 82 11.19 1.15 -20.11
N LYS A 83 12.27 1.87 -19.77
CA LYS A 83 13.34 1.34 -18.93
C LYS A 83 12.87 1.25 -17.47
N PRO A 84 13.19 0.16 -16.74
CA PRO A 84 12.97 0.10 -15.30
C PRO A 84 13.64 1.28 -14.60
N PHE A 85 13.02 1.77 -13.53
CA PHE A 85 13.66 2.73 -12.64
C PHE A 85 14.84 2.02 -11.96
N ALA A 86 16.07 2.38 -12.35
CA ALA A 86 17.25 1.87 -11.68
C ALA A 86 17.25 2.40 -10.26
N GLN A 87 17.10 1.53 -9.27
CA GLN A 87 17.53 1.87 -7.92
C GLN A 87 19.04 2.01 -8.03
N ASP A 88 19.59 3.18 -7.68
CA ASP A 88 21.03 3.31 -7.53
C ASP A 88 21.49 2.26 -6.49
N GLU A 89 21.95 1.10 -6.97
CA GLU A 89 22.82 0.21 -6.21
C GLU A 89 24.08 1.04 -5.97
N GLU A 90 24.13 1.75 -4.84
CA GLU A 90 25.43 2.18 -4.33
C GLU A 90 26.29 0.92 -4.11
N PRO A 91 27.54 0.92 -4.59
CA PRO A 91 28.40 -0.26 -4.68
C PRO A 91 28.81 -0.86 -3.34
#